data_AF-G3R684-F1
#
_entry.id   AF-G3R684-F1
#
_cell.length_a   1.000
_cell.length_b   1.000
_cell.length_c   1.000
_cell.angle_alpha   90.00
_cell.angle_beta   90.00
_cell.angle_gamma   90.00
#
_symmetry.space_group_name_H-M   'P 1'
#
loop_
_entity.id
_entity.type
_entity.pdbx_description
1 polymer ?
#
loop_
_entity_poly.entity_id
_entity_poly.type
_entity_poly.pdbx_seq_one_letter_code
_entity_poly.pdbx_strand_id
1 'polypeptide(L)'
;MRPLLCALTGLALLRAAGSLAAAEPFSPPRGDSAQSTACDRYMAVQRHLDVMEEMVEKTVDHLGTEVKGLLGLLEELAWNLPPGPFSPAPDLLGEDGF
;
A
#
# COMPACT_ATOMS: atom_id res chain seq x y z
N MET A 1 -13.61 -32.77 33.71
CA MET A 1 -14.18 -33.98 33.07
C MET A 1 -15.23 -33.69 31.99
N ARG A 2 -16.06 -32.63 32.12
CA ARG A 2 -17.04 -32.22 31.10
C ARG A 2 -16.52 -31.99 29.66
N PRO A 3 -15.31 -31.43 29.41
CA PRO A 3 -14.87 -31.18 28.03
C PRO A 3 -14.56 -32.47 27.26
N LEU A 4 -14.11 -33.53 27.95
CA LEU A 4 -13.80 -34.82 27.36
C LEU A 4 -15.07 -35.56 26.91
N LEU A 5 -16.15 -35.45 27.69
CA LEU A 5 -17.45 -36.03 27.32
C LEU A 5 -18.06 -35.33 26.10
N CYS A 6 -17.94 -34.01 25.99
CA CYS A 6 -18.37 -33.25 24.80
C CYS A 6 -17.57 -33.60 23.54
N ALA A 7 -16.26 -33.84 23.69
CA ALA A 7 -15.43 -34.25 22.57
C ALA A 7 -15.82 -35.64 22.05
N LEU A 8 -16.09 -36.58 22.96
CA LEU A 8 -16.48 -37.95 22.60
C LEU A 8 -17.87 -38.03 21.97
N THR A 9 -18.84 -37.24 22.45
CA THR A 9 -20.16 -37.14 21.81
C THR A 9 -20.10 -36.47 20.44
N GLY A 10 -19.26 -35.44 20.29
CA GLY A 10 -19.00 -34.81 18.99
C GLY A 10 -18.39 -35.77 17.98
N LEU A 11 -17.43 -36.61 18.41
CA LEU A 11 -16.81 -37.61 17.53
C LEU A 11 -17.78 -38.73 17.13
N ALA A 12 -18.68 -39.14 18.03
CA ALA A 12 -19.71 -40.15 17.75
C ALA A 12 -20.76 -39.63 16.75
N LEU A 13 -21.17 -38.36 16.88
CA LEU A 13 -22.09 -37.69 15.93
C LEU A 13 -21.45 -37.57 14.54
N LEU A 14 -20.17 -37.20 14.47
CA LEU A 14 -19.44 -37.07 13.21
C LEU A 14 -19.28 -38.44 12.52
N ARG A 15 -19.07 -39.50 13.29
CA ARG A 15 -18.95 -40.88 12.77
C ARG A 15 -20.29 -41.44 12.29
N ALA A 16 -21.39 -41.12 12.98
CA ALA A 16 -22.74 -41.49 12.55
C ALA A 16 -23.13 -40.74 11.26
N ALA A 17 -22.79 -39.44 11.17
CA ALA A 17 -23.02 -38.64 9.97
C ALA A 17 -22.18 -39.13 8.77
N GLY A 18 -20.94 -39.57 9.00
CA GLY A 18 -20.07 -40.15 7.97
C GLY A 18 -20.52 -41.51 7.44
N SER A 19 -21.40 -42.23 8.14
CA SER A 19 -21.95 -43.52 7.70
C SER A 19 -23.19 -43.38 6.81
N LEU A 20 -23.79 -42.18 6.69
CA LEU A 20 -25.01 -41.97 5.90
C LEU A 20 -24.73 -41.57 4.43
N ALA A 21 -23.46 -41.37 4.06
CA ALA A 21 -23.06 -40.85 2.76
C ALA A 21 -22.92 -41.92 1.66
N ALA A 22 -23.75 -42.97 1.68
CA ALA A 22 -23.69 -44.08 0.71
C ALA A 22 -24.93 -44.25 -0.18
N ALA A 23 -25.94 -43.38 -0.07
CA ALA A 23 -27.06 -43.41 -1.02
C ALA A 23 -27.73 -42.04 -1.10
N GLU A 24 -27.38 -41.28 -2.13
CA GLU A 24 -28.22 -40.31 -2.87
C GLU A 24 -27.26 -39.48 -3.76
N PRO A 25 -27.58 -39.27 -5.06
CA PRO A 25 -26.77 -38.41 -5.90
C PRO A 25 -26.92 -36.98 -5.36
N PHE A 26 -25.89 -36.51 -4.65
CA PHE A 26 -25.76 -35.11 -4.27
C PHE A 26 -25.84 -34.27 -5.54
N SER A 27 -26.99 -33.61 -5.72
CA SER A 27 -27.06 -32.45 -6.59
C SER A 27 -26.03 -31.44 -6.09
N PRO A 28 -25.15 -30.91 -6.95
CA PRO A 28 -24.17 -29.93 -6.51
C PRO A 28 -24.89 -28.72 -5.90
N PRO A 29 -24.40 -28.17 -4.77
CA PRO A 29 -25.00 -26.99 -4.20
C PRO A 29 -24.93 -25.88 -5.24
N ARG A 30 -26.06 -25.18 -5.41
CA ARG A 30 -26.26 -23.97 -6.22
C ARG A 30 -25.13 -22.96 -5.93
N GLY A 31 -23.99 -23.10 -6.61
CA GLY A 31 -22.70 -22.54 -6.21
C GLY A 31 -22.31 -21.24 -6.91
N ASP A 32 -23.01 -20.84 -7.96
CA ASP A 32 -22.60 -19.70 -8.78
C ASP A 32 -22.86 -18.34 -8.10
N SER A 33 -23.94 -18.22 -7.33
CA SER A 33 -24.35 -16.91 -6.79
C SER A 33 -23.42 -16.41 -5.68
N ALA A 34 -22.98 -17.27 -4.76
CA ALA A 34 -22.09 -16.87 -3.67
C ALA A 34 -20.66 -16.58 -4.18
N GLN A 35 -20.18 -17.35 -5.16
CA GLN A 35 -18.89 -17.11 -5.81
C GLN A 35 -18.90 -15.82 -6.64
N SER A 36 -19.97 -15.54 -7.37
CA SER A 36 -20.16 -14.26 -8.08
C SER A 36 -20.04 -13.07 -7.13
N THR A 37 -20.70 -13.09 -5.97
CA THR A 37 -20.61 -11.98 -5.00
C THR A 37 -19.21 -11.81 -4.39
N ALA A 38 -18.40 -12.88 -4.33
CA ALA A 38 -17.02 -12.80 -3.88
C ALA A 38 -16.12 -12.16 -4.96
N CYS A 39 -16.31 -12.55 -6.23
CA CYS A 39 -15.64 -11.92 -7.38
C CYS A 39 -15.99 -10.43 -7.50
N ASP A 40 -17.26 -10.06 -7.32
CA ASP A 40 -17.70 -8.66 -7.39
C ASP A 40 -17.05 -7.80 -6.30
N ARG A 41 -16.97 -8.33 -5.08
CA ARG A 41 -16.28 -7.65 -3.97
C ARG A 41 -14.79 -7.50 -4.24
N TYR A 42 -14.13 -8.54 -4.75
CA TYR A 42 -12.73 -8.47 -5.14
C TYR A 42 -12.51 -7.38 -6.21
N MET A 43 -13.34 -7.37 -7.25
CA MET A 43 -13.25 -6.36 -8.32
C MET A 43 -13.55 -4.94 -7.82
N ALA A 44 -14.43 -4.77 -6.83
CA ALA A 44 -14.68 -3.47 -6.22
C ALA A 44 -13.45 -2.97 -5.42
N VAL A 45 -12.83 -3.86 -4.64
CA VAL A 45 -11.60 -3.54 -3.91
C VAL A 45 -10.46 -3.22 -4.88
N GLN A 46 -10.30 -4.02 -5.94
CA GLN A 46 -9.25 -3.78 -6.93
C GLN A 46 -9.38 -2.40 -7.57
N ARG A 47 -10.58 -2.03 -8.05
CA ARG A 47 -10.82 -0.70 -8.62
C ARG A 47 -10.53 0.43 -7.64
N HIS A 48 -10.81 0.22 -6.35
CA HIS A 48 -10.51 1.21 -5.33
C HIS A 48 -8.99 1.35 -5.10
N LEU A 49 -8.25 0.23 -5.14
CA LEU A 49 -6.80 0.25 -5.07
C LEU A 49 -6.19 0.96 -6.28
N ASP A 50 -6.70 0.70 -7.49
CA ASP A 50 -6.22 1.37 -8.71
C ASP A 50 -6.38 2.91 -8.61
N VAL A 51 -7.53 3.39 -8.10
CA VAL A 51 -7.77 4.83 -7.86
C VAL A 51 -6.85 5.40 -6.78
N MET A 52 -6.60 4.63 -5.71
CA MET A 52 -5.67 5.05 -4.67
C MET A 52 -4.24 5.14 -5.20
N GLU A 53 -3.80 4.17 -6.00
CA GLU A 53 -2.49 4.14 -6.63
C GLU A 53 -2.31 5.37 -7.53
N GLU A 54 -3.26 5.64 -8.43
CA GLU A 54 -3.23 6.83 -9.29
C GLU A 54 -3.16 8.12 -8.48
N MET A 55 -3.93 8.23 -7.39
CA MET A 55 -3.94 9.43 -6.54
C MET A 55 -2.61 9.62 -5.82
N VAL A 56 -2.00 8.54 -5.34
CA VAL A 56 -0.69 8.57 -4.69
C VAL A 56 0.38 8.97 -5.71
N GLU A 57 0.42 8.34 -6.88
CA GLU A 57 1.36 8.68 -7.95
C GLU A 57 1.26 10.17 -8.31
N LYS A 58 0.04 10.66 -8.60
CA LYS A 58 -0.18 12.06 -8.95
C LYS A 58 0.24 13.03 -7.85
N THR A 59 -0.01 12.67 -6.60
CA THR A 59 0.33 13.52 -5.44
C THR A 59 1.84 13.55 -5.22
N VAL A 60 2.52 12.41 -5.37
CA VAL A 60 3.98 12.31 -5.30
C VAL A 60 4.62 13.13 -6.41
N ASP A 61 4.12 13.03 -7.64
CA ASP A 61 4.61 13.82 -8.78
C ASP A 61 4.42 15.32 -8.53
N HIS A 62 3.23 15.72 -8.08
CA HIS A 62 2.94 17.12 -7.76
C HIS A 62 3.90 17.64 -6.69
N LEU A 63 4.04 16.94 -5.57
CA LEU A 63 4.95 17.33 -4.49
C LEU A 63 6.40 17.40 -4.98
N GLY A 64 6.83 16.47 -5.84
CA GLY A 64 8.14 16.49 -6.48
C GLY A 64 8.38 17.78 -7.26
N THR A 65 7.38 18.25 -8.02
CA THR A 65 7.47 19.54 -8.72
C THR A 65 7.50 20.73 -7.78
N GLU A 66 6.71 20.72 -6.70
CA GLU A 66 6.70 21.80 -5.71
C GLU A 66 8.05 21.89 -4.98
N VAL A 67 8.59 20.76 -4.53
CA VAL A 67 9.90 20.71 -3.86
C VAL A 67 11.01 21.20 -4.79
N LYS A 68 10.98 20.79 -6.06
CA LYS A 68 11.94 21.27 -7.06
C LYS A 68 11.82 22.78 -7.30
N GLY A 69 10.59 23.31 -7.35
CA GLY A 69 10.34 24.74 -7.46
C GLY A 69 10.87 25.52 -6.26
N LEU A 70 10.61 25.04 -5.04
CA LEU A 70 11.11 25.65 -3.81
C LEU A 70 12.64 25.64 -3.74
N LEU A 71 13.29 24.55 -4.14
CA LEU A 71 14.75 24.47 -4.25
C LEU A 71 15.31 25.49 -5.23
N GLY A 72 14.67 25.65 -6.40
CA GLY A 72 15.06 26.68 -7.38
C GLY A 72 14.95 28.10 -6.82
N LEU A 73 13.86 28.41 -6.10
CA LEU A 73 13.70 29.70 -5.43
C LEU A 73 14.77 29.95 -4.36
N LEU A 74 15.14 28.89 -3.60
CA LEU A 74 16.19 28.99 -2.59
C LEU A 74 17.57 29.24 -3.24
N GLU A 75 17.86 28.60 -4.36
CA GLU A 75 19.09 28.79 -5.13
C GLU A 75 19.18 30.22 -5.67
N GLU A 76 18.10 30.72 -6.28
CA GLU A 76 18.03 32.12 -6.73
C GLU A 76 18.22 33.08 -5.55
N LEU A 77 17.57 32.83 -4.40
CA LEU A 77 17.73 33.67 -3.23
C LEU A 77 19.18 33.66 -2.72
N ALA A 78 19.80 32.48 -2.63
CA ALA A 78 21.18 32.33 -2.18
C ALA A 78 22.16 33.10 -3.09
N TRP A 79 21.90 33.13 -4.40
CA TRP A 79 22.72 33.88 -5.35
C TRP A 79 22.56 35.40 -5.24
N ASN A 80 21.41 35.86 -4.76
CA ASN A 80 21.11 37.28 -4.53
C ASN A 80 21.54 37.79 -3.15
N LEU A 81 22.05 36.92 -2.27
CA LEU A 81 22.56 37.35 -0.98
C LEU A 81 23.92 38.03 -1.13
N PRO A 82 24.18 39.12 -0.38
CA PRO A 82 25.53 39.66 -0.30
C PRO A 82 26.46 38.58 0.28
N PRO A 83 27.75 38.59 -0.09
CA PRO A 83 28.75 37.72 0.52
C PRO A 83 28.65 37.81 2.05
N GLY A 84 28.50 36.67 2.70
CA GLY A 84 28.42 36.62 4.15
C GLY A 84 29.74 37.07 4.78
N PRO A 85 29.77 37.41 6.08
CA PRO A 85 30.99 37.84 6.78
C PRO A 85 32.11 36.78 6.79
N PHE A 86 31.83 35.54 6.37
CA PHE A 86 32.79 34.45 6.21
C PHE A 86 33.01 34.04 4.74
N SER A 87 32.48 34.78 3.78
CA SER A 87 32.83 34.58 2.38
C SER A 87 34.32 34.90 2.21
N PRO A 88 35.13 33.99 1.64
CA PRO A 88 36.51 34.32 1.33
C PRO A 88 36.49 35.56 0.44
N ALA A 89 37.17 36.62 0.88
CA ALA A 89 37.38 37.77 0.03
C ALA A 89 38.02 37.26 -1.28
N PRO A 90 37.59 37.72 -2.46
CA PRO A 90 38.34 37.43 -3.66
C PRO A 90 39.76 37.92 -3.40
N ASP A 91 40.73 37.01 -3.40
CA ASP A 91 42.12 37.32 -3.11
C ASP A 91 42.59 38.38 -4.11
N LEU A 92 42.62 39.65 -3.66
CA LEU A 92 43.28 40.76 -4.35
C LEU A 92 44.80 40.65 -4.14
N LEU A 93 45.37 39.46 -4.37
CA LEU A 93 46.80 39.22 -4.37
C LEU A 93 47.17 38.54 -5.69
N GLY A 94 47.41 39.36 -6.71
CA GLY A 94 47.81 38.88 -8.04
C GLY A 94 48.17 39.96 -9.06
N GLU A 95 47.86 41.23 -8.78
CA GLU A 95 48.65 42.38 -9.23
C GLU A 95 49.41 42.78 -7.94
N ASP A 96 50.74 42.81 -7.79
CA ASP A 96 51.82 43.18 -8.70
C ASP A 96 53.14 42.53 -8.23
N GLY A 97 54.04 42.22 -9.17
CA GLY A 97 55.50 42.24 -8.90
C GLY A 97 56.31 41.00 -9.29
N PHE A 98 56.66 40.88 -10.58
CA PHE A 98 58.03 40.70 -11.09
C PHE A 98 58.11 41.14 -12.55
#